data_AF-A0A2N3C965-F1
#
_entry.id   AF-A0A2N3C965-F1
#
_cell.length_a   1.000
_cell.length_b   1.000
_cell.length_c   1.000
_cell.angle_alpha   90.00
_cell.angle_beta   90.00
_cell.angle_gamma   90.00
#
_symmetry.space_group_name_H-M   'P 1'
#
loop_
_entity.id
_entity.type
_entity.pdbx_description
1 polymer ?
#
loop_
_entity_poly.entity_id
_entity_poly.type
_entity_poly.pdbx_seq_one_letter_code
_entity_poly.pdbx_strand_id
1 'polypeptide(L)'
;MKLAEPYKDAFQDYWNEFEQYSEYKSTFPKSLKNASIVTTTGERPVSLVFRNQASNGSLILLPSIDFQNERFIEDDDEGWDWSSEGRQFASRLIKSLVQLDSSIRKGLERSPEPDWANHESYATQLEHRLKQELLLAQESVERAIAAKEKVESELQSAGELRALLYEKGRPLEQAIIAALRILGFHAEQFQDENSEFDAVFKCSDGRLIGEAEGKDTKAVNIDKLRQLSMNIHEDLQRDEVLVPAKGILFGNGYRFTAPELRSETFTAKCKLSATTTNIGLVSTTDLFGIVRYLRENRNDSFASACRRVMLESNGVIVFPEVPADYEENRGPLEKN
;
A
#
# COMPACT_ATOMS: atom_id res chain seq x y z
N MET A 1 8.52 -20.43 -35.98
CA MET A 1 7.40 -19.45 -36.00
C MET A 1 7.34 -18.79 -37.36
N LYS A 2 6.52 -17.76 -37.59
CA LYS A 2 6.49 -17.03 -38.88
C LYS A 2 6.64 -15.52 -38.65
N LEU A 3 7.47 -14.90 -39.48
CA LEU A 3 7.59 -13.45 -39.55
C LEU A 3 6.34 -12.82 -40.19
N ALA A 4 5.86 -11.74 -39.60
CA ALA A 4 4.65 -11.04 -40.03
C ALA A 4 4.98 -9.76 -40.82
N GLU A 5 4.15 -9.47 -41.83
CA GLU A 5 4.20 -8.21 -42.56
C GLU A 5 3.73 -7.04 -41.67
N PRO A 6 4.31 -5.83 -41.79
CA PRO A 6 5.33 -5.41 -42.77
C PRO A 6 6.78 -5.62 -42.31
N TYR A 7 7.01 -6.28 -41.18
CA TYR A 7 8.33 -6.34 -40.52
C TYR A 7 9.20 -7.52 -40.95
N LYS A 8 8.69 -8.36 -41.87
CA LYS A 8 9.33 -9.60 -42.28
C LYS A 8 10.78 -9.40 -42.70
N ASP A 9 11.02 -8.47 -43.63
CA ASP A 9 12.37 -8.25 -44.16
C ASP A 9 13.31 -7.66 -43.11
N ALA A 10 12.81 -6.78 -42.23
CA ALA A 10 13.61 -6.18 -41.17
C ALA A 10 14.04 -7.20 -40.11
N PHE A 11 13.20 -8.18 -39.80
CA PHE A 11 13.44 -9.19 -38.77
C PHE A 11 14.11 -10.46 -39.30
N GLN A 12 14.24 -10.62 -40.62
CA GLN A 12 14.67 -11.87 -41.24
C GLN A 12 16.02 -12.38 -40.70
N ASP A 13 17.03 -11.51 -40.69
CA ASP A 13 18.39 -11.89 -40.26
C ASP A 13 18.47 -12.16 -38.76
N TYR A 14 17.89 -11.26 -37.94
CA TYR A 14 17.80 -11.45 -36.50
C TYR A 14 17.08 -12.77 -36.16
N TRP A 15 15.96 -13.05 -36.81
CA TRP A 15 15.15 -14.21 -36.51
C TRP A 15 15.83 -15.51 -36.89
N ASN A 16 16.48 -15.56 -38.06
CA ASN A 16 17.24 -16.73 -38.49
C ASN A 16 18.38 -17.07 -37.51
N GLU A 17 19.01 -16.05 -36.91
CA GLU A 17 20.13 -16.24 -35.99
C GLU A 17 19.68 -16.60 -34.57
N PHE A 18 18.61 -15.98 -34.07
CA PHE A 18 18.22 -16.07 -32.66
C PHE A 18 16.94 -16.89 -32.39
N GLU A 19 16.27 -17.44 -33.39
CA GLU A 19 15.05 -18.27 -33.20
C GLU A 19 15.32 -19.45 -32.25
N GLN A 20 16.45 -20.13 -32.39
CA GLN A 20 16.78 -21.30 -31.56
C GLN A 20 17.08 -20.96 -30.09
N TYR A 21 17.38 -19.69 -29.79
CA TYR A 21 17.64 -19.21 -28.43
C TYR A 21 16.43 -18.51 -27.82
N SER A 22 15.34 -18.40 -28.57
CA SER A 22 14.17 -17.60 -28.22
C SER A 22 13.04 -18.46 -27.65
N GLU A 23 12.53 -18.05 -26.50
CA GLU A 23 11.40 -18.65 -25.81
C GLU A 23 10.20 -17.69 -25.72
N TYR A 24 9.01 -18.26 -25.85
CA TYR A 24 7.77 -17.49 -25.86
C TYR A 24 6.99 -17.75 -24.59
N LYS A 25 7.21 -16.88 -23.61
CA LYS A 25 6.54 -16.95 -22.30
C LYS A 25 5.14 -16.31 -22.33
N SER A 26 4.80 -15.59 -23.40
CA SER A 26 3.50 -14.91 -23.55
C SER A 26 3.08 -14.79 -25.02
N THR A 27 1.77 -14.59 -25.23
CA THR A 27 1.16 -14.27 -26.54
C THR A 27 0.24 -13.07 -26.40
N PHE A 28 0.09 -12.27 -27.46
CA PHE A 28 -0.80 -11.12 -27.48
C PHE A 28 -2.11 -11.39 -28.25
N PRO A 29 -3.14 -10.54 -28.08
CA PRO A 29 -4.38 -10.62 -28.86
C PRO A 29 -4.12 -10.45 -30.37
N LYS A 30 -4.84 -11.23 -31.20
CA LYS A 30 -4.76 -11.17 -32.67
C LYS A 30 -5.17 -9.82 -33.27
N SER A 31 -5.91 -9.01 -32.53
CA SER A 31 -6.36 -7.69 -32.99
C SER A 31 -5.22 -6.68 -33.17
N LEU A 32 -4.04 -6.96 -32.60
CA LEU A 32 -2.86 -6.10 -32.72
C LEU A 32 -2.22 -6.23 -34.10
N LYS A 33 -2.30 -5.16 -34.89
CA LYS A 33 -1.80 -5.11 -36.28
C LYS A 33 -0.30 -4.87 -36.39
N ASN A 34 0.39 -4.70 -35.27
CA ASN A 34 1.81 -4.35 -35.22
C ASN A 34 2.72 -5.53 -34.86
N ALA A 35 2.27 -6.75 -35.16
CA ALA A 35 3.03 -7.97 -34.95
C ALA A 35 4.22 -8.08 -35.90
N SER A 36 5.38 -8.45 -35.39
CA SER A 36 6.55 -8.80 -36.23
C SER A 36 6.82 -10.31 -36.29
N ILE A 37 6.39 -11.07 -35.28
CA ILE A 37 6.48 -12.54 -35.23
C ILE A 37 5.16 -13.09 -34.72
N VAL A 38 4.66 -14.15 -35.38
CA VAL A 38 3.43 -14.87 -35.02
C VAL A 38 3.68 -16.37 -34.91
N THR A 39 2.87 -17.05 -34.08
CA THR A 39 2.89 -18.51 -33.99
C THR A 39 2.51 -19.16 -35.32
N THR A 40 3.14 -20.28 -35.67
CA THR A 40 2.83 -21.03 -36.91
C THR A 40 1.39 -21.54 -36.90
N THR A 41 0.93 -22.01 -35.74
CA THR A 41 -0.44 -22.46 -35.54
C THR A 41 -1.24 -21.35 -34.88
N GLY A 42 -2.32 -20.93 -35.55
CA GLY A 42 -3.25 -19.96 -35.00
C GLY A 42 -2.75 -18.51 -35.03
N GLU A 43 -1.60 -18.19 -35.65
CA GLU A 43 -1.16 -16.81 -35.94
C GLU A 43 -1.31 -15.83 -34.77
N ARG A 44 -0.94 -16.26 -33.56
CA ARG A 44 -0.97 -15.38 -32.39
C ARG A 44 0.29 -14.54 -32.36
N PRO A 45 0.21 -13.21 -32.20
CA PRO A 45 1.40 -12.37 -32.06
C PRO A 45 2.20 -12.74 -30.81
N VAL A 46 3.52 -12.77 -30.97
CA VAL A 46 4.48 -13.07 -29.89
C VAL A 46 5.63 -12.05 -29.85
N SER A 47 5.65 -11.15 -30.82
CA SER A 47 6.60 -10.04 -30.95
C SER A 47 5.87 -8.87 -31.57
N LEU A 48 6.08 -7.66 -31.05
CA LEU A 48 5.37 -6.44 -31.46
C LEU A 48 6.36 -5.31 -31.71
N VAL A 49 6.02 -4.42 -32.63
CA VAL A 49 6.77 -3.19 -32.88
C VAL A 49 5.84 -2.00 -32.66
N PHE A 50 6.12 -1.18 -31.67
CA PHE A 50 5.41 0.08 -31.43
C PHE A 50 6.27 1.24 -31.93
N ARG A 51 5.66 2.11 -32.72
CA ARG A 51 6.30 3.33 -33.20
C ARG A 51 5.70 4.52 -32.48
N ASN A 52 6.55 5.40 -31.97
CA ASN A 52 6.08 6.66 -31.43
C ASN A 52 5.74 7.60 -32.60
N GLN A 53 4.60 8.30 -32.54
CA GLN A 53 4.22 9.29 -33.55
C GLN A 53 4.94 10.63 -33.35
N ALA A 54 5.47 10.88 -32.15
CA ALA A 54 6.14 12.13 -31.77
C ALA A 54 7.68 12.03 -31.76
N SER A 55 8.26 10.85 -32.03
CA SER A 55 9.71 10.65 -32.08
C SER A 55 10.09 9.55 -33.07
N ASN A 56 11.33 9.56 -33.55
CA ASN A 56 11.87 8.51 -34.42
C ASN A 56 12.20 7.19 -33.66
N GLY A 57 11.89 7.10 -32.37
CA GLY A 57 12.10 5.91 -31.55
C GLY A 57 11.07 4.81 -31.85
N SER A 58 11.54 3.57 -31.82
CA SER A 58 10.71 2.37 -31.90
C SER A 58 10.90 1.54 -30.64
N LEU A 59 9.80 1.04 -30.06
CA LEU A 59 9.81 0.02 -29.03
C LEU A 59 9.57 -1.33 -29.68
N ILE A 60 10.53 -2.24 -29.56
CA ILE A 60 10.46 -3.58 -30.12
C ILE A 60 10.36 -4.56 -28.96
N LEU A 61 9.31 -5.37 -28.95
CA LEU A 61 9.13 -6.47 -28.01
C LEU A 61 9.59 -7.76 -28.68
N LEU A 62 10.69 -8.33 -28.21
CA LEU A 62 11.25 -9.57 -28.71
C LEU A 62 10.93 -10.76 -27.79
N PRO A 63 10.91 -11.98 -28.33
CA PRO A 63 10.85 -13.20 -27.51
C PRO A 63 11.99 -13.26 -26.49
N SER A 64 11.75 -13.93 -25.36
CA SER A 64 12.72 -14.03 -24.27
C SER A 64 13.93 -14.84 -24.71
N ILE A 65 15.14 -14.39 -24.40
CA ILE A 65 16.36 -15.18 -24.51
C ILE A 65 16.83 -15.51 -23.10
N ASP A 66 17.25 -16.76 -22.88
CA ASP A 66 17.87 -17.16 -21.62
C ASP A 66 19.36 -16.78 -21.60
N PHE A 67 19.66 -15.65 -20.95
CA PHE A 67 21.03 -15.18 -20.75
C PHE A 67 21.74 -15.87 -19.58
N GLN A 68 21.03 -16.66 -18.77
CA GLN A 68 21.59 -17.38 -17.62
C GLN A 68 22.01 -18.81 -17.98
N ASN A 69 22.10 -19.11 -19.28
CA ASN A 69 22.54 -20.42 -19.74
C ASN A 69 23.93 -20.73 -19.20
N GLU A 70 24.11 -21.90 -18.59
CA GLU A 70 25.39 -22.35 -18.02
C GLU A 70 26.55 -22.32 -19.04
N ARG A 71 26.26 -22.37 -20.35
CA ARG A 71 27.28 -22.26 -21.40
C ARG A 71 27.85 -20.86 -21.58
N PHE A 72 27.19 -19.83 -21.04
CA PHE A 72 27.61 -18.42 -21.15
C PHE A 72 28.40 -17.93 -19.93
N ILE A 73 28.46 -18.75 -18.88
CA ILE A 73 29.04 -18.40 -17.59
C ILE A 73 30.17 -19.39 -17.29
N GLU A 74 31.29 -18.89 -16.81
CA GLU A 74 32.40 -19.68 -16.29
C GLU A 74 32.71 -19.24 -14.86
N ASP A 75 32.98 -20.20 -13.98
CA ASP A 75 33.44 -19.91 -12.62
C ASP A 75 34.93 -19.54 -12.68
N ASP A 76 35.28 -18.37 -12.13
CA ASP A 76 36.65 -17.91 -11.96
C ASP A 76 37.02 -17.78 -10.47
N ASP A 77 38.30 -17.49 -10.18
CA ASP A 77 38.79 -17.37 -8.81
C ASP A 77 38.20 -16.17 -8.03
N GLU A 78 37.50 -15.24 -8.71
CA GLU A 78 36.87 -14.03 -8.15
C GLU A 78 35.33 -14.07 -8.16
N GLY A 79 34.70 -15.12 -8.72
CA GLY A 79 33.25 -15.27 -8.84
C GLY A 79 32.81 -15.91 -10.16
N TRP A 80 31.85 -15.25 -10.84
CA TRP A 80 31.29 -15.69 -12.12
C TRP A 80 31.67 -14.69 -13.21
N ASP A 81 32.32 -15.15 -14.29
CA ASP A 81 32.62 -14.36 -15.50
C ASP A 81 31.90 -14.94 -16.73
N TRP A 82 31.84 -14.16 -17.81
CA TRP A 82 31.30 -14.58 -19.10
C TRP A 82 32.29 -15.45 -19.86
N SER A 83 31.84 -16.66 -20.21
CA SER A 83 32.59 -17.57 -21.08
C SER A 83 32.88 -16.97 -22.45
N SER A 84 33.85 -17.56 -23.15
CA SER A 84 34.20 -17.17 -24.53
C SER A 84 32.99 -17.23 -25.47
N GLU A 85 32.14 -18.24 -25.29
CA GLU A 85 30.90 -18.48 -26.01
C GLU A 85 29.85 -17.42 -25.68
N GLY A 86 29.73 -17.05 -24.39
CA GLY A 86 28.86 -15.99 -23.92
C GLY A 86 29.23 -14.63 -24.51
N ARG A 87 30.52 -14.29 -24.53
CA ARG A 87 31.03 -13.04 -25.13
C ARG A 87 30.78 -12.99 -26.65
N GLN A 88 31.00 -14.10 -27.35
CA GLN A 88 30.69 -14.20 -28.78
C GLN A 88 29.19 -14.07 -29.06
N PHE A 89 28.36 -14.72 -28.26
CA PHE A 89 26.90 -14.61 -28.34
C PHE A 89 26.44 -13.16 -28.14
N ALA A 90 26.92 -12.50 -27.08
CA ALA A 90 26.60 -11.11 -26.79
C ALA A 90 27.03 -10.17 -27.94
N SER A 91 28.23 -10.35 -28.49
CA SER A 91 28.71 -9.55 -29.62
C SER A 91 27.83 -9.71 -30.87
N ARG A 92 27.40 -10.95 -31.18
CA ARG A 92 26.48 -11.20 -32.29
C ARG A 92 25.11 -10.57 -32.04
N LEU A 93 24.57 -10.73 -30.83
CA LEU A 93 23.28 -10.18 -30.47
C LEU A 93 23.25 -8.65 -30.59
N ILE A 94 24.25 -7.95 -30.04
CA ILE A 94 24.37 -6.49 -30.13
C ILE A 94 24.40 -6.05 -31.59
N LYS A 95 25.21 -6.71 -32.42
CA LYS A 95 25.32 -6.40 -33.85
C LYS A 95 23.98 -6.57 -34.57
N SER A 96 23.29 -7.68 -34.33
CA SER A 96 22.00 -7.98 -34.97
C SER A 96 20.88 -7.06 -34.49
N LEU A 97 20.91 -6.61 -33.23
CA LEU A 97 19.99 -5.58 -32.71
C LEU A 97 20.23 -4.21 -33.35
N VAL A 98 21.49 -3.79 -33.52
CA VAL A 98 21.84 -2.53 -34.21
C VAL A 98 21.40 -2.57 -35.68
N GLN A 99 21.57 -3.71 -36.34
CA GLN A 99 21.10 -3.91 -37.71
C GLN A 99 19.58 -3.89 -37.80
N LEU A 100 18.88 -4.57 -36.89
CA LEU A 100 17.43 -4.58 -36.80
C LEU A 100 16.87 -3.16 -36.62
N ASP A 101 17.43 -2.38 -35.71
CA ASP A 101 17.08 -0.97 -35.50
C ASP A 101 17.29 -0.14 -36.77
N SER A 102 18.46 -0.25 -37.43
CA SER A 102 18.73 0.42 -38.70
C SER A 102 17.70 0.02 -39.79
N SER A 103 17.35 -1.26 -39.89
CA SER A 103 16.39 -1.77 -40.88
C SER A 103 14.97 -1.25 -40.63
N ILE A 104 14.55 -1.20 -39.37
CA ILE A 104 13.25 -0.64 -38.98
C ILE A 104 13.20 0.86 -39.26
N ARG A 105 14.32 1.58 -39.10
CA ARG A 105 14.46 3.00 -39.47
C ARG A 105 14.44 3.22 -40.99
N LYS A 106 15.08 2.35 -41.78
CA LYS A 106 15.11 2.46 -43.25
C LYS A 106 13.75 2.26 -43.91
N GLY A 107 12.82 1.59 -43.25
CA GLY A 107 11.41 1.53 -43.66
C GLY A 107 10.64 2.85 -43.52
N LEU A 108 11.29 3.94 -43.09
CA LEU A 108 10.75 5.29 -43.18
C LEU A 108 11.19 5.94 -44.51
N GLU A 109 10.23 6.28 -45.39
CA GLU A 109 10.45 7.23 -46.51
C GLU A 109 10.81 8.66 -46.02
N ARG A 110 10.95 8.85 -44.70
CA ARG A 110 11.18 10.13 -44.05
C ARG A 110 12.60 10.14 -43.50
N SER A 111 13.42 11.05 -44.02
CA SER A 111 14.76 11.29 -43.47
C SER A 111 14.66 11.72 -42.00
N PRO A 112 15.59 11.28 -41.14
CA PRO A 112 15.64 11.77 -39.77
C PRO A 112 15.84 13.29 -39.78
N GLU A 113 15.08 14.00 -38.95
CA GLU A 113 15.27 15.43 -38.77
C GLU A 113 16.67 15.68 -38.20
N PRO A 114 17.50 16.49 -38.86
CA PRO A 114 18.81 16.85 -38.33
C PRO A 114 18.64 17.74 -37.08
N ASP A 115 19.59 17.68 -36.15
CA ASP A 115 19.46 18.35 -34.84
C ASP A 115 19.17 19.87 -34.97
N TRP A 116 19.71 20.53 -35.99
CA TRP A 116 19.47 21.95 -36.24
C TRP A 116 18.02 22.27 -36.62
N ALA A 117 17.27 21.32 -37.18
CA ALA A 117 15.88 21.52 -37.57
C ALA A 117 14.96 21.68 -36.35
N ASN A 118 15.40 21.24 -35.17
CA ASN A 118 14.68 21.41 -33.91
C ASN A 118 14.92 22.79 -33.25
N HIS A 119 15.80 23.62 -33.81
CA HIS A 119 16.10 24.95 -33.27
C HIS A 119 14.90 25.90 -33.42
N GLU A 120 14.66 26.78 -32.43
CA GLU A 120 13.51 27.70 -32.44
C GLU A 120 13.44 28.59 -33.69
N SER A 121 14.59 28.90 -34.30
CA SER A 121 14.70 29.68 -35.53
C SER A 121 14.04 29.03 -36.75
N TYR A 122 13.83 27.71 -36.73
CA TYR A 122 13.16 26.96 -37.81
C TYR A 122 11.75 26.50 -37.42
N ALA A 123 11.34 26.75 -36.17
CA ALA A 123 9.99 26.42 -35.71
C ALA A 123 8.96 27.36 -36.32
N THR A 124 7.81 26.82 -36.72
CA THR A 124 6.70 27.64 -37.21
C THR A 124 6.00 28.37 -36.05
N GLN A 125 5.33 29.50 -36.33
CA GLN A 125 4.53 30.20 -35.31
C GLN A 125 3.43 29.30 -34.72
N LEU A 126 2.87 28.40 -35.52
CA LEU A 126 1.89 27.43 -35.08
C LEU A 126 2.50 26.43 -34.08
N GLU A 127 3.69 25.89 -34.38
CA GLU A 127 4.40 25.02 -33.44
C GLU A 127 4.73 25.71 -32.14
N HIS A 128 5.15 26.98 -32.18
CA HIS A 128 5.43 27.73 -30.96
C HIS A 128 4.17 27.86 -30.08
N ARG A 129 3.04 28.25 -30.68
CA ARG A 129 1.75 28.32 -29.98
C ARG A 129 1.34 26.96 -29.40
N LEU A 130 1.45 25.88 -30.19
CA LEU A 130 1.06 24.53 -29.73
C LEU A 130 1.99 24.01 -28.64
N LYS A 131 3.29 24.32 -28.67
CA LYS A 131 4.23 24.00 -27.58
C LYS A 131 3.86 24.72 -26.29
N GLN A 132 3.44 25.98 -26.37
CA GLN A 132 2.95 26.73 -25.21
C GLN A 132 1.63 26.15 -24.67
N GLU A 133 0.68 25.80 -25.53
CA GLU A 133 -0.57 25.14 -25.13
C GLU A 133 -0.30 23.79 -24.47
N LEU A 134 0.65 23.01 -25.00
CA LEU A 134 1.07 21.74 -24.42
C LEU A 134 1.67 21.93 -23.02
N LEU A 135 2.53 22.93 -22.85
CA LEU A 135 3.13 23.25 -21.54
C LEU A 135 2.05 23.60 -20.50
N LEU A 136 1.11 24.48 -20.86
CA LEU A 136 -0.01 24.86 -19.97
C LEU A 136 -0.91 23.66 -19.63
N ALA A 137 -1.14 22.76 -20.59
CA ALA A 137 -1.88 21.53 -20.36
C ALA A 137 -1.13 20.59 -19.40
N GLN A 138 0.18 20.45 -19.56
CA GLN A 138 1.04 19.65 -18.68
C GLN A 138 1.04 20.17 -17.25
N GLU A 139 1.22 21.49 -17.06
CA GLU A 139 1.13 22.12 -15.72
C GLU A 139 -0.25 21.90 -15.06
N SER A 140 -1.31 21.84 -15.87
CA SER A 140 -2.66 21.57 -15.36
C SER A 140 -2.82 20.11 -14.92
N VAL A 141 -2.20 19.17 -15.65
CA VAL A 141 -2.15 17.75 -15.25
C VAL A 141 -1.36 17.57 -13.96
N GLU A 142 -0.19 18.19 -13.84
CA GLU A 142 0.63 18.11 -12.62
C GLU A 142 -0.12 18.64 -11.39
N ARG A 143 -0.81 19.79 -11.52
CA ARG A 143 -1.66 20.33 -10.44
C ARG A 143 -2.79 19.38 -10.07
N ALA A 144 -3.43 18.75 -11.05
CA ALA A 144 -4.51 17.80 -10.80
C ALA A 144 -4.00 16.54 -10.08
N ILE A 145 -2.82 16.03 -10.43
CA ILE A 145 -2.19 14.89 -9.76
C ILE A 145 -1.86 15.25 -8.32
N ALA A 146 -1.22 16.39 -8.07
CA ALA A 146 -0.89 16.82 -6.71
C ALA A 146 -2.14 17.02 -5.84
N ALA A 147 -3.21 17.59 -6.42
CA ALA A 147 -4.49 17.72 -5.72
C ALA A 147 -5.11 16.36 -5.39
N LYS A 148 -5.05 15.40 -6.33
CA LYS A 148 -5.52 14.03 -6.11
C LYS A 148 -4.74 13.37 -4.97
N GLU A 149 -3.41 13.39 -5.01
CA GLU A 149 -2.56 12.77 -3.98
C GLU A 149 -2.83 13.36 -2.59
N LYS A 150 -3.03 14.69 -2.51
CA LYS A 150 -3.43 15.35 -1.27
C LYS A 150 -4.77 14.82 -0.74
N VAL A 151 -5.79 14.73 -1.60
CA VAL A 151 -7.12 14.22 -1.21
C VAL A 151 -7.07 12.75 -0.83
N GLU A 152 -6.28 11.93 -1.53
CA GLU A 152 -6.07 10.52 -1.19
C GLU A 152 -5.42 10.36 0.20
N SER A 153 -4.41 11.18 0.51
CA SER A 153 -3.79 11.21 1.83
C SER A 153 -4.76 11.66 2.92
N GLU A 154 -5.52 12.74 2.70
CA GLU A 154 -6.54 13.21 3.65
C GLU A 154 -7.65 12.17 3.86
N LEU A 155 -8.07 11.48 2.79
CA LEU A 155 -9.07 10.41 2.85
C LEU A 155 -8.55 9.21 3.64
N GLN A 156 -7.30 8.81 3.42
CA GLN A 156 -6.67 7.75 4.18
C GLN A 156 -6.64 8.11 5.67
N SER A 157 -6.18 9.31 6.02
CA SER A 157 -6.12 9.77 7.41
C SER A 157 -7.49 9.98 8.07
N ALA A 158 -8.52 10.34 7.30
CA ALA A 158 -9.90 10.34 7.77
C ALA A 158 -10.40 8.92 8.06
N GLY A 159 -9.97 7.94 7.26
CA GLY A 159 -10.33 6.53 7.37
C GLY A 159 -9.60 5.73 8.44
N GLU A 160 -8.48 6.23 8.98
CA GLU A 160 -7.61 5.53 9.95
C GLU A 160 -8.37 4.99 11.16
N LEU A 161 -9.38 5.72 11.67
CA LEU A 161 -10.14 5.26 12.84
C LEU A 161 -10.91 3.97 12.59
N ARG A 162 -11.25 3.64 11.33
CA ARG A 162 -11.89 2.36 11.00
C ARG A 162 -11.00 1.17 11.34
N ALA A 163 -9.69 1.35 11.48
CA ALA A 163 -8.78 0.30 11.94
C ALA A 163 -9.21 -0.30 13.29
N LEU A 164 -9.84 0.50 14.18
CA LEU A 164 -10.42 0.00 15.43
C LEU A 164 -11.44 -1.13 15.21
N LEU A 165 -12.10 -1.16 14.06
CA LEU A 165 -13.14 -2.14 13.76
C LEU A 165 -12.56 -3.49 13.31
N TYR A 166 -11.40 -3.53 12.67
CA TYR A 166 -10.94 -4.74 11.96
C TYR A 166 -9.46 -5.11 12.14
N GLU A 167 -8.63 -4.22 12.65
CA GLU A 167 -7.19 -4.49 12.80
C GLU A 167 -6.86 -5.36 14.02
N LYS A 168 -5.62 -5.88 14.04
CA LYS A 168 -5.01 -6.58 15.18
C LYS A 168 -3.50 -6.29 15.27
N GLY A 169 -2.90 -6.44 16.45
CA GLY A 169 -1.47 -6.15 16.69
C GLY A 169 -1.15 -4.67 16.52
N ARG A 170 0.07 -4.35 16.05
CA ARG A 170 0.55 -2.95 15.92
C ARG A 170 -0.40 -1.98 15.22
N PRO A 171 -1.06 -2.33 14.10
CA PRO A 171 -2.06 -1.43 13.48
C PRO A 171 -3.25 -1.11 14.40
N LEU A 172 -3.69 -2.06 15.23
CA LEU A 172 -4.75 -1.84 16.22
C LEU A 172 -4.27 -0.94 17.36
N GLU A 173 -3.04 -1.17 17.85
CA GLU A 173 -2.43 -0.36 18.91
C GLU A 173 -2.33 1.12 18.48
N GLN A 174 -1.88 1.37 17.25
CA GLN A 174 -1.82 2.72 16.67
C GLN A 174 -3.20 3.37 16.57
N ALA A 175 -4.21 2.61 16.15
CA ALA A 175 -5.59 3.10 16.08
C ALA A 175 -6.15 3.45 17.47
N ILE A 176 -5.83 2.65 18.50
CA ILE A 176 -6.20 2.92 19.89
C ILE A 176 -5.52 4.20 20.39
N ILE A 177 -4.24 4.41 20.10
CA ILE A 177 -3.54 5.64 20.48
C ILE A 177 -4.16 6.87 19.81
N ALA A 178 -4.47 6.80 18.52
CA ALA A 178 -5.14 7.88 17.81
C ALA A 178 -6.52 8.18 18.44
N ALA A 179 -7.28 7.14 18.80
CA ALA A 179 -8.56 7.27 19.47
C ALA A 179 -8.44 7.92 20.87
N LEU A 180 -7.46 7.51 21.67
CA LEU A 180 -7.20 8.08 22.99
C LEU A 180 -6.79 9.56 22.92
N ARG A 181 -6.03 9.96 21.89
CA ARG A 181 -5.69 11.37 21.63
C ARG A 181 -6.93 12.20 21.30
N ILE A 182 -7.85 11.67 20.50
CA ILE A 182 -9.15 12.34 20.21
C ILE A 182 -9.97 12.48 21.49
N LEU A 183 -9.93 11.50 22.39
CA LEU A 183 -10.55 11.57 23.72
C LEU A 183 -9.88 12.57 24.66
N GLY A 184 -8.76 13.19 24.27
CA GLY A 184 -8.04 14.17 25.09
C GLY A 184 -7.04 13.56 26.06
N PHE A 185 -6.67 12.29 25.90
CA PHE A 185 -5.50 11.73 26.59
C PHE A 185 -4.21 12.09 25.86
N HIS A 186 -3.13 12.25 26.62
CA HIS A 186 -1.80 12.14 26.07
C HIS A 186 -1.42 10.65 26.05
N ALA A 187 -1.43 10.04 24.86
CA ALA A 187 -1.25 8.61 24.64
C ALA A 187 -0.07 8.33 23.70
N GLU A 188 0.79 7.40 24.09
CA GLU A 188 2.01 6.98 23.38
C GLU A 188 2.27 5.48 23.61
N GLN A 189 3.00 4.84 22.68
CA GLN A 189 3.60 3.53 22.95
C GLN A 189 4.79 3.74 23.87
N PHE A 190 5.01 2.82 24.81
CA PHE A 190 6.16 2.89 25.71
C PHE A 190 7.04 1.67 25.48
N GLN A 191 8.32 1.91 25.24
CA GLN A 191 9.33 0.87 25.11
C GLN A 191 10.64 1.35 25.75
N ASP A 192 11.16 0.58 26.69
CA ASP A 192 12.50 0.73 27.24
C ASP A 192 13.26 -0.61 27.19
N GLU A 193 14.44 -0.68 27.82
CA GLU A 193 15.27 -1.90 27.81
C GLU A 193 14.62 -3.10 28.54
N ASN A 194 13.65 -2.85 29.43
CA ASN A 194 13.08 -3.85 30.33
C ASN A 194 11.56 -4.06 30.15
N SER A 195 10.84 -3.10 29.55
CA SER A 195 9.38 -3.08 29.47
C SER A 195 8.88 -2.54 28.13
N GLU A 196 7.83 -3.18 27.60
CA GLU A 196 7.10 -2.77 26.38
C GLU A 196 5.60 -2.74 26.70
N PHE A 197 4.96 -1.58 26.53
CA PHE A 197 3.54 -1.38 26.76
C PHE A 197 2.85 -0.86 25.50
N ASP A 198 1.79 -1.56 25.07
CA ASP A 198 1.01 -1.24 23.86
C ASP A 198 0.48 0.19 23.85
N ALA A 199 -0.01 0.68 25.00
CA ALA A 199 -0.44 2.06 25.17
C ALA A 199 -0.24 2.54 26.61
N VAL A 200 0.51 3.63 26.81
CA VAL A 200 0.52 4.38 28.06
C VAL A 200 -0.20 5.70 27.81
N PHE A 201 -1.22 5.98 28.61
CA PHE A 201 -2.03 7.17 28.40
C PHE A 201 -2.38 7.86 29.72
N LYS A 202 -2.26 9.19 29.71
CA LYS A 202 -2.45 10.03 30.89
C LYS A 202 -3.33 11.24 30.57
N CYS A 203 -4.09 11.68 31.56
CA CYS A 203 -4.77 12.96 31.56
C CYS A 203 -4.52 13.67 32.91
N SER A 204 -5.11 14.85 33.10
CA SER A 204 -5.08 15.56 34.38
C SER A 204 -5.60 14.73 35.55
N ASP A 205 -6.49 13.78 35.27
CA ASP A 205 -7.29 13.07 36.28
C ASP A 205 -6.73 11.67 36.60
N GLY A 206 -5.71 11.20 35.87
CA GLY A 206 -5.10 9.91 36.13
C GLY A 206 -4.24 9.36 35.01
N ARG A 207 -3.58 8.23 35.31
CA ARG A 207 -2.70 7.49 34.39
C ARG A 207 -3.19 6.06 34.21
N LEU A 208 -3.18 5.60 32.98
CA LEU A 208 -3.66 4.29 32.57
C LEU A 208 -2.63 3.59 31.67
N ILE A 209 -2.69 2.26 31.70
CA ILE A 209 -1.93 1.38 30.80
C ILE A 209 -2.92 0.51 30.04
N GLY A 210 -2.72 0.43 28.74
CA GLY A 210 -3.53 -0.31 27.79
C GLY A 210 -2.79 -1.52 27.24
N GLU A 211 -3.51 -2.63 27.09
CA GLU A 211 -3.11 -3.78 26.28
C GLU A 211 -4.15 -3.97 25.17
N ALA A 212 -3.73 -4.30 23.95
CA ALA A 212 -4.63 -4.51 22.81
C ALA A 212 -4.68 -5.98 22.38
N GLU A 213 -5.89 -6.51 22.15
CA GLU A 213 -6.06 -7.85 21.60
C GLU A 213 -7.11 -7.89 20.49
N GLY A 214 -6.67 -8.28 19.29
CA GLY A 214 -7.55 -8.59 18.16
C GLY A 214 -7.66 -10.09 17.90
N LYS A 215 -8.90 -10.59 17.72
CA LYS A 215 -9.20 -11.99 17.38
C LYS A 215 -10.07 -12.07 16.13
N ASP A 216 -9.73 -12.99 15.24
CA ASP A 216 -10.42 -13.14 13.95
C ASP A 216 -11.87 -13.62 14.12
N THR A 217 -12.08 -14.73 14.84
CA THR A 217 -13.37 -15.44 14.94
C THR A 217 -13.80 -15.79 16.37
N LYS A 218 -13.09 -15.27 17.37
CA LYS A 218 -13.29 -15.63 18.79
C LYS A 218 -13.37 -14.37 19.65
N ALA A 219 -13.96 -14.53 20.82
CA ALA A 219 -13.86 -13.56 21.89
C ALA A 219 -12.44 -13.50 22.47
N VAL A 220 -12.10 -12.33 23.01
CA VAL A 220 -10.87 -12.04 23.76
C VAL A 220 -10.88 -12.85 25.06
N ASN A 221 -9.78 -13.54 25.33
CA ASN A 221 -9.65 -14.45 26.47
C ASN A 221 -8.87 -13.78 27.62
N ILE A 222 -8.58 -14.53 28.68
CA ILE A 222 -7.95 -14.01 29.90
C ILE A 222 -6.43 -13.82 29.76
N ASP A 223 -5.80 -14.35 28.72
CA ASP A 223 -4.33 -14.45 28.64
C ASP A 223 -3.67 -13.06 28.66
N LYS A 224 -4.30 -12.08 28.00
CA LYS A 224 -3.84 -10.69 27.96
C LYS A 224 -4.07 -9.92 29.26
N LEU A 225 -5.04 -10.31 30.10
CA LEU A 225 -5.19 -9.72 31.43
C LEU A 225 -3.99 -10.03 32.33
N ARG A 226 -3.41 -11.23 32.19
CA ARG A 226 -2.19 -11.59 32.92
C ARG A 226 -1.01 -10.73 32.49
N GLN A 227 -0.84 -10.53 31.18
CA GLN A 227 0.23 -9.67 30.64
C GLN A 227 0.05 -8.22 31.11
N LEU A 228 -1.14 -7.65 30.97
CA LEU A 228 -1.46 -6.31 31.47
C LEU A 228 -1.21 -6.17 32.98
N SER A 229 -1.52 -7.20 33.78
CA SER A 229 -1.26 -7.17 35.22
C SER A 229 0.24 -7.12 35.51
N MET A 230 1.07 -7.85 34.76
CA MET A 230 2.53 -7.77 34.88
C MET A 230 3.02 -6.37 34.51
N ASN A 231 2.56 -5.82 33.39
CA ASN A 231 2.92 -4.49 32.92
C ASN A 231 2.61 -3.39 33.97
N ILE A 232 1.48 -3.48 34.67
CA ILE A 232 1.13 -2.54 35.76
C ILE A 232 2.11 -2.64 36.93
N HIS A 233 2.57 -3.85 37.26
CA HIS A 233 3.54 -4.04 38.35
C HIS A 233 4.95 -3.57 37.96
N GLU A 234 5.38 -3.87 36.72
CA GLU A 234 6.65 -3.36 36.17
C GLU A 234 6.66 -1.84 36.14
N ASP A 235 5.56 -1.24 35.71
CA ASP A 235 5.40 0.21 35.71
C ASP A 235 5.46 0.83 37.12
N LEU A 236 4.89 0.17 38.13
CA LEU A 236 4.95 0.60 39.53
C LEU A 236 6.36 0.49 40.13
N GLN A 237 7.23 -0.38 39.60
CA GLN A 237 8.60 -0.52 40.09
C GLN A 237 9.50 0.66 39.72
N ARG A 238 9.04 1.55 38.83
CA ARG A 238 9.79 2.71 38.38
C ARG A 238 9.77 3.82 39.42
N ASP A 239 10.92 4.45 39.66
CA ASP A 239 11.11 5.46 40.70
C ASP A 239 10.18 6.68 40.54
N GLU A 240 9.81 7.02 39.31
CA GLU A 240 8.91 8.14 38.99
C GLU A 240 7.42 7.85 39.20
N VAL A 241 7.03 6.59 39.46
CA VAL A 241 5.62 6.16 39.59
C VAL A 241 5.27 5.89 41.06
N LEU A 242 4.44 6.77 41.64
CA LEU A 242 4.05 6.67 43.06
C LEU A 242 2.80 5.82 43.31
N VAL A 243 1.95 5.63 42.30
CA VAL A 243 0.65 4.95 42.41
C VAL A 243 0.47 4.08 41.15
N PRO A 244 -0.01 2.84 41.29
CA PRO A 244 -0.23 1.97 40.13
C PRO A 244 -1.19 2.60 39.14
N ALA A 245 -0.82 2.55 37.85
CA ALA A 245 -1.71 2.96 36.77
C ALA A 245 -2.91 2.01 36.67
N LYS A 246 -4.06 2.53 36.21
CA LYS A 246 -5.22 1.68 35.96
C LYS A 246 -5.05 0.91 34.65
N GLY A 247 -5.26 -0.40 34.68
CA GLY A 247 -5.22 -1.25 33.50
C GLY A 247 -6.50 -1.16 32.67
N ILE A 248 -6.35 -1.09 31.34
CA ILE A 248 -7.43 -1.26 30.37
C ILE A 248 -7.04 -2.29 29.30
N LEU A 249 -7.90 -3.27 29.08
CA LEU A 249 -7.78 -4.21 27.97
C LEU A 249 -8.71 -3.78 26.82
N PHE A 250 -8.12 -3.47 25.67
CA PHE A 250 -8.85 -3.16 24.45
C PHE A 250 -9.07 -4.42 23.63
N GLY A 251 -10.33 -4.77 23.39
CA GLY A 251 -10.72 -5.97 22.66
C GLY A 251 -11.29 -5.68 21.28
N ASN A 252 -10.76 -6.36 20.26
CA ASN A 252 -11.37 -6.45 18.93
C ASN A 252 -11.66 -7.92 18.56
N GLY A 253 -12.71 -8.47 19.17
CA GLY A 253 -13.19 -9.82 18.89
C GLY A 253 -14.08 -9.87 17.64
N TYR A 254 -14.07 -11.01 16.94
CA TYR A 254 -14.88 -11.23 15.73
C TYR A 254 -14.67 -10.16 14.63
N ARG A 255 -13.42 -9.74 14.42
CA ARG A 255 -13.08 -8.53 13.66
C ARG A 255 -13.51 -8.52 12.18
N PHE A 256 -13.73 -9.69 11.58
CA PHE A 256 -14.23 -9.82 10.20
C PHE A 256 -15.76 -9.93 10.10
N THR A 257 -16.46 -9.98 11.22
CA THR A 257 -17.91 -9.88 11.29
C THR A 257 -18.30 -8.41 11.43
N ALA A 258 -19.35 -7.97 10.73
CA ALA A 258 -19.85 -6.61 10.86
C ALA A 258 -20.26 -6.33 12.32
N PRO A 259 -19.98 -5.13 12.89
CA PRO A 259 -20.21 -4.80 14.30
C PRO A 259 -21.57 -5.23 14.86
N GLU A 260 -22.64 -4.98 14.11
CA GLU A 260 -24.03 -5.28 14.45
C GLU A 260 -24.36 -6.78 14.50
N LEU A 261 -23.51 -7.64 13.91
CA LEU A 261 -23.64 -9.09 13.91
C LEU A 261 -22.63 -9.77 14.85
N ARG A 262 -21.80 -9.01 15.57
CA ARG A 262 -20.77 -9.59 16.46
C ARG A 262 -21.40 -10.20 17.69
N SER A 263 -20.84 -11.34 18.10
CA SER A 263 -21.06 -11.91 19.44
C SER A 263 -20.27 -11.14 20.49
N GLU A 264 -20.43 -11.49 21.76
CA GLU A 264 -19.73 -10.79 22.85
C GLU A 264 -18.20 -10.75 22.67
N THR A 265 -17.61 -9.56 22.73
CA THR A 265 -16.19 -9.32 22.51
C THR A 265 -15.29 -10.05 23.52
N PHE A 266 -15.73 -10.17 24.77
CA PHE A 266 -14.96 -10.74 25.88
C PHE A 266 -15.63 -11.99 26.43
N THR A 267 -14.83 -13.01 26.74
CA THR A 267 -15.34 -14.23 27.39
C THR A 267 -15.84 -13.96 28.82
N ALA A 268 -16.77 -14.76 29.32
CA ALA A 268 -17.28 -14.64 30.70
C ALA A 268 -16.17 -14.71 31.77
N LYS A 269 -15.16 -15.56 31.56
CA LYS A 269 -13.97 -15.64 32.43
C LYS A 269 -13.17 -14.34 32.44
N CYS A 270 -12.98 -13.72 31.28
CA CYS A 270 -12.28 -12.45 31.15
C CYS A 270 -13.04 -11.33 31.88
N LYS A 271 -14.36 -11.24 31.68
CA LYS A 271 -15.24 -10.30 32.39
C LYS A 271 -15.14 -10.43 33.91
N LEU A 272 -15.26 -11.65 34.45
CA LEU A 272 -15.18 -11.91 35.90
C LEU A 272 -13.79 -11.56 36.48
N SER A 273 -12.72 -11.89 35.75
CA SER A 273 -11.36 -11.58 36.18
C SER A 273 -11.13 -10.07 36.23
N ALA A 274 -11.53 -9.34 35.20
CA ALA A 274 -11.33 -7.90 35.11
C ALA A 274 -11.99 -7.13 36.26
N THR A 275 -13.19 -7.55 36.68
CA THR A 275 -13.88 -6.98 37.84
C THR A 275 -13.09 -7.21 39.14
N THR A 276 -12.54 -8.41 39.33
CA THR A 276 -11.77 -8.76 40.54
C THR A 276 -10.42 -8.04 40.60
N THR A 277 -9.80 -7.76 39.44
CA THR A 277 -8.45 -7.16 39.35
C THR A 277 -8.46 -5.65 39.09
N ASN A 278 -9.62 -4.97 39.20
CA ASN A 278 -9.74 -3.52 38.96
C ASN A 278 -9.27 -3.09 37.54
N ILE A 279 -9.48 -3.95 36.54
CA ILE A 279 -9.13 -3.70 35.13
C ILE A 279 -10.39 -3.33 34.35
N GLY A 280 -10.30 -2.32 33.49
CA GLY A 280 -11.34 -1.97 32.52
C GLY A 280 -11.24 -2.80 31.23
N LEU A 281 -12.37 -3.18 30.66
CA LEU A 281 -12.48 -3.86 29.37
C LEU A 281 -13.20 -2.91 28.40
N VAL A 282 -12.52 -2.54 27.31
CA VAL A 282 -13.07 -1.64 26.29
C VAL A 282 -13.19 -2.39 24.98
N SER A 283 -14.41 -2.47 24.45
CA SER A 283 -14.62 -2.88 23.06
C SER A 283 -14.11 -1.77 22.13
N THR A 284 -13.27 -2.15 21.18
CA THR A 284 -12.75 -1.23 20.16
C THR A 284 -13.85 -0.71 19.23
N THR A 285 -14.94 -1.47 19.07
CA THR A 285 -16.17 -1.03 18.39
C THR A 285 -16.84 0.14 19.12
N ASP A 286 -16.95 0.06 20.45
CA ASP A 286 -17.57 1.12 21.25
C ASP A 286 -16.69 2.37 21.24
N LEU A 287 -15.37 2.16 21.37
CA LEU A 287 -14.36 3.21 21.24
C LEU A 287 -14.48 3.92 19.89
N PHE A 288 -14.64 3.17 18.79
CA PHE A 288 -14.84 3.73 17.45
C PHE A 288 -16.07 4.65 17.37
N GLY A 289 -17.21 4.23 17.92
CA GLY A 289 -18.44 5.04 17.91
C GLY A 289 -18.25 6.41 18.57
N ILE A 290 -17.53 6.42 19.70
CA ILE A 290 -17.25 7.63 20.49
C ILE A 290 -16.30 8.56 19.77
N VAL A 291 -15.18 8.03 19.28
CA VAL A 291 -14.15 8.87 18.63
C VAL A 291 -14.59 9.35 17.25
N ARG A 292 -15.45 8.60 16.56
CA ARG A 292 -16.14 9.06 15.36
C ARG A 292 -16.97 10.31 15.66
N TYR A 293 -17.81 10.26 16.70
CA TYR A 293 -18.58 11.43 17.13
C TYR A 293 -17.69 12.63 17.49
N LEU A 294 -16.67 12.42 18.32
CA LEU A 294 -15.76 13.48 18.77
C LEU A 294 -14.91 14.10 17.65
N ARG A 295 -14.61 13.34 16.60
CA ARG A 295 -13.87 13.84 15.45
C ARG A 295 -14.71 14.78 14.60
N GLU A 296 -16.01 14.54 14.51
CA GLU A 296 -16.97 15.37 13.79
C GLU A 296 -17.52 16.51 14.66
N ASN A 297 -17.54 16.32 15.98
CA ASN A 297 -18.10 17.26 16.96
C ASN A 297 -17.15 17.46 18.14
N ARG A 298 -16.48 18.61 18.22
CA ARG A 298 -15.67 18.94 19.40
C ARG A 298 -16.58 19.13 20.62
N ASN A 299 -16.63 18.12 21.48
CA ASN A 299 -17.42 18.11 22.71
C ASN A 299 -16.57 17.70 23.90
N ASP A 300 -15.90 18.67 24.52
CA ASP A 300 -14.96 18.44 25.61
C ASP A 300 -15.65 17.87 26.87
N SER A 301 -16.93 18.23 27.10
CA SER A 301 -17.72 17.69 28.21
C SER A 301 -17.96 16.20 28.03
N PHE A 302 -18.35 15.78 26.82
CA PHE A 302 -18.55 14.37 26.50
C PHE A 302 -17.24 13.58 26.55
N ALA A 303 -16.16 14.11 25.97
CA ALA A 303 -14.84 13.49 26.05
C ALA A 303 -14.41 13.31 27.53
N SER A 304 -14.61 14.33 28.36
CA SER A 304 -14.29 14.26 29.80
C SER A 304 -15.13 13.23 30.54
N ALA A 305 -16.42 13.08 30.21
CA ALA A 305 -17.25 12.02 30.76
C ALA A 305 -16.75 10.62 30.35
N CYS A 306 -16.39 10.42 29.09
CA CYS A 306 -15.80 9.16 28.62
C CYS A 306 -14.49 8.83 29.36
N ARG A 307 -13.58 9.82 29.53
CA ARG A 307 -12.33 9.63 30.28
C ARG A 307 -12.59 9.24 31.73
N ARG A 308 -13.57 9.87 32.38
CA ARG A 308 -13.96 9.58 33.78
C ARG A 308 -14.45 8.14 33.93
N VAL A 309 -15.32 7.67 33.03
CA VAL A 309 -15.79 6.28 33.07
C VAL A 309 -14.63 5.30 32.93
N MET A 310 -13.67 5.56 32.02
CA MET A 310 -12.47 4.72 31.88
C MET A 310 -11.64 4.67 33.17
N LEU A 311 -11.51 5.80 33.87
CA LEU A 311 -10.76 5.90 35.14
C LEU A 311 -11.47 5.25 36.33
N GLU A 312 -12.80 5.30 36.40
CA GLU A 312 -13.56 4.88 37.59
C GLU A 312 -14.18 3.48 37.47
N SER A 313 -14.50 3.01 36.27
CA SER A 313 -15.28 1.78 36.05
C SER A 313 -14.41 0.54 35.85
N ASN A 314 -14.87 -0.62 36.33
CA ASN A 314 -14.15 -1.90 36.23
C ASN A 314 -14.96 -2.94 35.45
N GLY A 315 -14.30 -3.96 34.91
CA GLY A 315 -14.95 -4.91 34.02
C GLY A 315 -15.32 -4.24 32.70
N VAL A 316 -16.45 -4.62 32.09
CA VAL A 316 -16.88 -4.03 30.81
C VAL A 316 -17.24 -2.56 31.00
N ILE A 317 -16.47 -1.68 30.36
CA ILE A 317 -16.69 -0.24 30.38
C ILE A 317 -17.84 0.09 29.43
N VAL A 318 -18.90 0.70 29.98
CA VAL A 318 -20.02 1.22 29.22
C VAL A 318 -19.88 2.74 29.13
N PHE A 319 -19.62 3.24 27.94
CA PHE A 319 -19.46 4.67 27.73
C PHE A 319 -20.80 5.43 27.73
N PRO A 320 -20.78 6.75 27.97
CA PRO A 320 -21.96 7.58 27.83
C PRO A 320 -22.54 7.50 26.41
N GLU A 321 -23.87 7.51 26.29
CA GLU A 321 -24.54 7.51 24.98
C GLU A 321 -24.19 8.77 24.19
N VAL A 322 -23.97 8.58 22.88
CA VAL A 322 -23.69 9.70 21.97
C VAL A 322 -24.95 10.58 21.88
N PRO A 323 -24.83 11.92 21.94
CA PRO A 323 -25.98 12.83 21.89
C PRO A 323 -26.89 12.59 20.67
N ALA A 324 -28.21 12.56 20.89
CA ALA A 324 -29.23 12.16 19.92
C ALA A 324 -29.20 12.94 18.58
N ASP A 325 -28.88 14.24 18.63
CA ASP A 325 -28.78 15.13 17.46
C ASP A 325 -27.75 14.65 16.42
N TYR A 326 -26.84 13.75 16.82
CA TYR A 326 -25.84 13.15 15.95
C TYR A 326 -26.36 11.95 15.15
N GLU A 327 -27.26 11.15 15.73
CA GLU A 327 -27.81 9.96 15.06
C GLU A 327 -28.78 10.33 13.94
N GLU A 328 -29.55 11.42 14.07
CA GLU A 328 -30.50 11.91 13.06
C GLU A 328 -29.84 12.43 11.77
N ASN A 329 -28.60 12.92 11.85
CA ASN A 329 -27.84 13.37 10.67
C ASN A 329 -27.19 12.23 9.88
N ARG A 330 -27.36 10.97 10.30
CA ARG A 330 -26.99 9.81 9.48
C ARG A 330 -28.01 9.68 8.36
N GLY A 331 -27.72 10.29 7.21
CA GLY A 331 -28.40 9.94 5.96
C GLY A 331 -28.43 8.41 5.78
N PRO A 332 -29.53 7.85 5.24
CA PRO A 332 -29.71 6.40 5.20
C PRO A 332 -28.51 5.73 4.51
N LEU A 333 -28.03 4.63 5.09
CA LEU A 333 -27.10 3.73 4.41
C LEU A 333 -27.84 3.18 3.18
N GLU A 334 -27.58 3.77 2.00
CA GLU A 334 -28.05 3.20 0.75
C GLU A 334 -27.46 1.79 0.62
N LYS A 335 -28.34 0.79 0.67
CA LYS A 335 -27.98 -0.59 0.39
C LYS A 335 -27.64 -0.67 -1.10
N ASN A 336 -26.36 -0.75 -1.42
CA ASN A 336 -25.88 -1.16 -2.75
C ASN A 336 -25.96 -2.67 -2.91
#